data_AF-A0A519XST0-F1
#
_entry.id   AF-A0A519XST0-F1
#
_cell.length_a   1.000
_cell.length_b   1.000
_cell.length_c   1.000
_cell.angle_alpha   90.00
_cell.angle_beta   90.00
_cell.angle_gamma   90.00
#
_symmetry.space_group_name_H-M   'P 1'
#
loop_
_entity.id
_entity.type
_entity.pdbx_description
1 polymer ?
#
loop_
_entity_poly.entity_id
_entity_poly.type
_entity_poly.pdbx_seq_one_letter_code
_entity_poly.pdbx_strand_id
1 'polypeptide(L)'
;SDLIQLPTYRFPGFSSVQRNDVVVFHVPHEQQRPADLRTFLIKRCIAVAGDTLAIRHGQVLLNGQPGAIAGAPQTTYFMEVPAPNDEVRQALHEQGVADYTQPDGLPAAGANAETGKLGYVISCPAGVAAYFKKQPYVKALTVLTPPAQLFPDVADFDVSDAASVVQRKWQLDDFGPLPVPKKGQRITLTPANAAIYYKIVGQYEHNQHVSWDAATGMIQQNGKPLTSYTIKQNYYFMMGDNRHNSEDSRFWGFVPEDHVVGKAVFVWLSLDPYADWLHKVRWSRLFQPVS
;
A
#
# COMPACT_ATOMS: atom_id res chain seq x y z
N SER A 1 -28.55 -12.62 12.20
CA SER A 1 -28.93 -14.03 12.37
C SER A 1 -27.67 -14.87 12.40
N ASP A 2 -27.14 -15.12 13.60
CA ASP A 2 -25.86 -15.81 13.84
C ASP A 2 -26.03 -17.32 13.88
N LEU A 3 -26.62 -17.89 12.83
CA LEU A 3 -26.80 -19.33 12.77
C LEU A 3 -26.19 -19.87 11.48
N ILE A 4 -25.05 -20.52 11.69
CA ILE A 4 -24.25 -21.32 10.75
C ILE A 4 -23.13 -20.53 10.06
N GLN A 5 -21.99 -20.36 10.75
CA GLN A 5 -20.70 -20.19 10.08
C GLN A 5 -20.19 -21.57 9.68
N LEU A 6 -20.26 -21.90 8.39
CA LEU A 6 -19.63 -23.11 7.85
C LEU A 6 -18.11 -22.94 7.92
N PRO A 7 -17.34 -23.99 8.31
CA PRO A 7 -15.89 -23.95 8.21
C PRO A 7 -15.49 -23.71 6.74
N THR A 8 -14.83 -22.58 6.48
CA THR A 8 -14.30 -22.25 5.15
C THR A 8 -13.07 -23.12 4.89
N TYR A 9 -13.23 -24.17 4.10
CA TYR A 9 -12.11 -24.97 3.61
C TYR A 9 -11.44 -24.23 2.45
N ARG A 10 -10.25 -23.70 2.69
CA ARG A 10 -9.40 -23.13 1.64
C ARG A 10 -8.69 -24.28 0.90
N PHE A 11 -8.86 -24.36 -0.41
CA PHE A 11 -7.93 -25.16 -1.22
C PHE A 11 -6.51 -24.59 -1.03
N PRO A 12 -5.49 -25.43 -0.83
CA PRO A 12 -4.12 -24.93 -0.73
C PRO A 12 -3.80 -24.13 -1.99
N GLY A 13 -3.50 -22.83 -1.83
CA GLY A 13 -2.97 -22.03 -2.91
C GLY A 13 -1.68 -22.69 -3.40
N PHE A 14 -1.59 -22.99 -4.70
CA PHE A 14 -0.55 -23.85 -5.27
C PHE A 14 0.88 -23.29 -5.18
N SER A 15 1.11 -22.09 -4.61
CA SER A 15 2.44 -21.54 -4.33
C SER A 15 2.41 -20.46 -3.23
N SER A 16 3.50 -20.33 -2.47
CA SER A 16 3.70 -19.26 -1.49
C SER A 16 3.81 -17.89 -2.17
N VAL A 17 3.35 -16.83 -1.52
CA VAL A 17 3.48 -15.44 -2.03
C VAL A 17 4.96 -15.09 -2.19
N GLN A 18 5.29 -14.55 -3.36
CA GLN A 18 6.62 -14.08 -3.73
C GLN A 18 6.60 -12.57 -3.93
N ARG A 19 7.79 -11.96 -3.96
CA ARG A 19 7.93 -10.56 -4.36
C ARG A 19 7.32 -10.35 -5.75
N ASN A 20 6.71 -9.20 -5.95
CA ASN A 20 5.97 -8.76 -7.14
C ASN A 20 4.65 -9.47 -7.42
N ASP A 21 4.27 -10.52 -6.69
CA ASP A 21 2.93 -11.10 -6.84
C ASP A 21 1.87 -10.03 -6.54
N VAL A 22 0.82 -9.99 -7.35
CA VAL A 22 -0.39 -9.26 -7.00
C VAL A 22 -1.26 -10.16 -6.14
N VAL A 23 -1.50 -9.72 -4.92
CA VAL A 23 -2.11 -10.50 -3.85
C VAL A 23 -3.45 -9.91 -3.49
N VAL A 24 -4.45 -10.79 -3.42
CA VAL A 24 -5.76 -10.50 -2.85
C VAL A 24 -5.72 -10.94 -1.38
N PHE A 25 -6.06 -10.05 -0.48
CA PHE A 25 -6.09 -10.33 0.96
C PHE A 25 -7.20 -9.54 1.64
N HIS A 26 -7.64 -10.03 2.80
CA HIS A 26 -8.59 -9.29 3.62
C HIS A 26 -7.90 -8.11 4.30
N VAL A 27 -8.59 -6.98 4.34
CA VAL A 27 -8.15 -5.79 5.08
C VAL A 27 -7.80 -6.17 6.54
N PRO A 28 -6.57 -5.93 7.01
CA PRO A 28 -6.12 -6.45 8.30
C PRO A 28 -6.81 -5.85 9.53
N HIS A 29 -7.50 -4.70 9.42
CA HIS A 29 -8.24 -4.09 10.53
C HIS A 29 -9.69 -4.57 10.67
N GLU A 30 -10.22 -5.35 9.72
CA GLU A 30 -11.62 -5.85 9.78
C GLU A 30 -11.73 -7.27 10.37
N GLN A 31 -10.77 -7.71 11.21
CA GLN A 31 -10.74 -9.08 11.74
C GLN A 31 -11.98 -9.47 12.55
N GLN A 32 -12.66 -8.50 13.17
CA GLN A 32 -13.87 -8.76 13.94
C GLN A 32 -15.09 -9.09 13.07
N ARG A 33 -15.02 -8.84 11.75
CA ARG A 33 -16.09 -9.22 10.81
C ARG A 33 -15.94 -10.68 10.37
N PRO A 34 -17.07 -11.38 10.12
CA PRO A 34 -17.08 -12.65 9.39
C PRO A 34 -16.26 -12.55 8.10
N ALA A 35 -15.55 -13.62 7.74
CA ALA A 35 -14.58 -13.60 6.64
C ALA A 35 -15.22 -13.20 5.28
N ASP A 36 -16.49 -13.54 5.08
CA ASP A 36 -17.32 -13.20 3.91
C ASP A 36 -17.75 -11.73 3.85
N LEU A 37 -17.66 -10.99 4.96
CA LEU A 37 -17.99 -9.56 5.06
C LEU A 37 -16.77 -8.66 5.16
N ARG A 38 -15.56 -9.23 5.10
CA ARG A 38 -14.30 -8.48 5.13
C ARG A 38 -13.99 -7.92 3.74
N THR A 39 -13.61 -6.65 3.71
CA THR A 39 -13.16 -5.97 2.50
C THR A 39 -11.92 -6.65 1.93
N PHE A 40 -11.91 -6.90 0.63
CA PHE A 40 -10.74 -7.40 -0.08
C PHE A 40 -9.92 -6.23 -0.63
N LEU A 41 -8.61 -6.26 -0.43
CA LEU A 41 -7.68 -5.42 -1.17
C LEU A 41 -6.84 -6.25 -2.12
N ILE A 42 -6.49 -5.60 -3.23
CA ILE A 42 -5.57 -6.10 -4.23
C ILE A 42 -4.35 -5.19 -4.21
N LYS A 43 -3.20 -5.71 -3.81
CA LYS A 43 -1.94 -4.96 -3.74
C LYS A 43 -0.79 -5.85 -4.19
N ARG A 44 0.35 -5.25 -4.48
CA ARG A 44 1.56 -5.98 -4.85
C ARG A 44 2.38 -6.33 -3.61
N CYS A 45 2.85 -7.56 -3.51
CA CYS A 45 3.80 -7.97 -2.48
C CYS A 45 5.18 -7.40 -2.81
N ILE A 46 5.65 -6.43 -2.03
CA ILE A 46 6.95 -5.79 -2.24
C ILE A 46 8.05 -6.52 -1.48
N ALA A 47 7.77 -6.91 -0.24
CA ALA A 47 8.72 -7.63 0.60
C ALA A 47 8.05 -8.84 1.27
N VAL A 48 8.79 -9.94 1.33
CA VAL A 48 8.34 -11.20 1.94
C VAL A 48 9.03 -11.41 3.29
N ALA A 49 8.53 -12.36 4.06
CA ALA A 49 9.08 -12.75 5.36
C ALA A 49 10.61 -12.92 5.33
N GLY A 50 11.32 -12.21 6.22
CA GLY A 50 12.78 -12.21 6.34
C GLY A 50 13.49 -11.11 5.56
N ASP A 51 12.78 -10.38 4.68
CA ASP A 51 13.34 -9.20 4.02
C ASP A 51 13.48 -8.01 4.98
N THR A 52 14.32 -7.05 4.60
CA THR A 52 14.31 -5.69 5.13
C THR A 52 13.96 -4.73 4.01
N LEU A 53 12.85 -4.03 4.16
CA LEU A 53 12.37 -3.02 3.22
C LEU A 53 12.90 -1.63 3.60
N ALA A 54 13.37 -0.87 2.62
CA ALA A 54 13.48 0.58 2.72
C ALA A 54 12.96 1.23 1.44
N ILE A 55 12.53 2.48 1.52
CA ILE A 55 12.20 3.34 0.39
C ILE A 55 13.05 4.59 0.52
N ARG A 56 13.77 4.98 -0.53
CA ARG A 56 14.60 6.19 -0.58
C ARG A 56 14.27 6.95 -1.84
N HIS A 57 13.77 8.16 -1.71
CA HIS A 57 13.32 8.99 -2.84
C HIS A 57 12.41 8.22 -3.81
N GLY A 58 11.48 7.43 -3.27
CA GLY A 58 10.52 6.60 -4.02
C GLY A 58 11.07 5.27 -4.54
N GLN A 59 12.39 5.05 -4.50
CA GLN A 59 13.00 3.78 -4.89
C GLN A 59 12.92 2.77 -3.75
N VAL A 60 12.37 1.59 -4.05
CA VAL A 60 12.36 0.46 -3.10
C VAL A 60 13.74 -0.20 -3.06
N LEU A 61 14.22 -0.42 -1.85
CA LEU A 61 15.39 -1.20 -1.51
C LEU A 61 14.96 -2.43 -0.71
N LEU A 62 15.36 -3.62 -1.14
CA LEU A 62 15.16 -4.88 -0.44
C LEU A 62 16.52 -5.41 -0.02
N ASN A 63 16.70 -5.60 1.29
CA ASN A 63 17.96 -6.03 1.88
C ASN A 63 19.14 -5.13 1.48
N GLY A 64 18.89 -3.82 1.38
CA GLY A 64 19.87 -2.80 1.02
C GLY A 64 20.17 -2.68 -0.49
N GLN A 65 19.57 -3.51 -1.34
CA GLN A 65 19.76 -3.47 -2.79
C GLN A 65 18.50 -2.95 -3.50
N PRO A 66 18.61 -2.27 -4.66
CA PRO A 66 17.45 -1.91 -5.47
C PRO A 66 16.54 -3.13 -5.72
N GLY A 67 15.29 -3.04 -5.25
CA GLY A 67 14.29 -4.06 -5.50
C GLY A 67 13.72 -3.90 -6.90
N ALA A 68 13.74 -4.96 -7.71
CA ALA A 68 12.98 -4.97 -8.95
C ALA A 68 11.49 -4.95 -8.60
N ILE A 69 10.79 -3.90 -9.02
CA ILE A 69 9.33 -3.78 -8.87
C ILE A 69 8.71 -3.99 -10.24
N ALA A 70 7.91 -5.04 -10.38
CA ALA A 70 7.15 -5.28 -11.59
C ALA A 70 5.93 -4.33 -11.69
N GLY A 71 5.35 -4.22 -12.87
CA GLY A 71 4.30 -3.24 -13.17
C GLY A 71 4.84 -1.84 -13.44
N ALA A 72 3.93 -0.85 -13.40
CA ALA A 72 4.22 0.55 -13.69
C ALA A 72 3.87 1.41 -12.46
N PRO A 73 4.73 1.42 -11.41
CA PRO A 73 4.45 2.19 -10.20
C PRO A 73 4.28 3.67 -10.56
N GLN A 74 3.24 4.29 -10.01
CA GLN A 74 2.88 5.67 -10.29
C GLN A 74 3.25 6.58 -9.13
N THR A 75 3.73 7.76 -9.48
CA THR A 75 4.06 8.87 -8.57
C THR A 75 3.10 10.02 -8.87
N THR A 76 2.71 10.76 -7.84
CA THR A 76 1.90 11.97 -8.02
C THR A 76 2.79 13.18 -8.24
N TYR A 77 2.48 13.95 -9.27
CA TYR A 77 3.17 15.18 -9.65
C TYR A 77 2.20 16.34 -9.73
N PHE A 78 2.70 17.54 -9.48
CA PHE A 78 2.09 18.78 -9.96
C PHE A 78 2.72 19.14 -11.30
N MET A 79 1.92 19.08 -12.36
CA MET A 79 2.30 19.49 -13.72
C MET A 79 1.87 20.94 -13.95
N GLU A 80 2.83 21.86 -13.85
CA GLU A 80 2.61 23.28 -14.10
C GLU A 80 2.45 23.55 -15.60
N VAL A 81 1.39 24.25 -15.97
CA VAL A 81 1.12 24.67 -17.36
C VAL A 81 0.80 26.17 -17.41
N PRO A 82 1.03 26.86 -18.54
CA PRO A 82 0.66 28.28 -18.67
C PRO A 82 -0.85 28.50 -18.60
N ALA A 83 -1.63 27.61 -19.22
CA ALA A 83 -3.08 27.62 -19.22
C ALA A 83 -3.61 26.20 -19.49
N PRO A 84 -4.74 25.81 -18.88
CA PRO A 84 -5.50 24.62 -19.28
C PRO A 84 -5.98 24.78 -20.71
N ASN A 85 -5.80 23.77 -21.53
CA ASN A 85 -6.31 23.72 -22.89
C ASN A 85 -6.62 22.27 -23.29
N ASP A 86 -7.25 22.10 -24.45
CA ASP A 86 -7.64 20.79 -24.96
C ASP A 86 -6.44 19.90 -25.30
N GLU A 87 -5.32 20.50 -25.72
CA GLU A 87 -4.07 19.77 -26.02
C GLU A 87 -3.53 19.04 -24.78
N VAL A 88 -3.48 19.71 -23.62
CA VAL A 88 -3.05 19.08 -22.36
C VAL A 88 -4.01 17.98 -21.96
N ARG A 89 -5.32 18.20 -22.06
CA ARG A 89 -6.35 17.20 -21.71
C ARG A 89 -6.28 15.97 -22.62
N GLN A 90 -6.08 16.17 -23.92
CA GLN A 90 -5.88 15.09 -24.87
C GLN A 90 -4.62 14.29 -24.55
N ALA A 91 -3.50 14.96 -24.24
CA ALA A 91 -2.27 14.28 -23.84
C ALA A 91 -2.43 13.47 -22.55
N LEU A 92 -3.17 13.98 -21.55
CA LEU A 92 -3.50 13.23 -20.32
C LEU A 92 -4.25 11.94 -20.65
N HIS A 93 -5.27 12.03 -21.51
CA HIS A 93 -6.05 10.88 -21.97
C HIS A 93 -5.20 9.87 -22.74
N GLU A 94 -4.43 10.32 -23.74
CA GLU A 94 -3.57 9.45 -24.58
C GLU A 94 -2.47 8.75 -23.78
N GLN A 95 -1.94 9.39 -22.75
CA GLN A 95 -0.97 8.79 -21.84
C GLN A 95 -1.60 7.92 -20.74
N GLY A 96 -2.94 7.79 -20.73
CA GLY A 96 -3.68 6.98 -19.76
C GLY A 96 -3.60 7.53 -18.33
N VAL A 97 -3.42 8.84 -18.16
CA VAL A 97 -3.48 9.50 -16.86
C VAL A 97 -4.96 9.65 -16.49
N ALA A 98 -5.34 9.05 -15.35
CA ALA A 98 -6.72 9.05 -14.91
C ALA A 98 -6.86 9.63 -13.49
N ASP A 99 -7.96 10.32 -13.25
CA ASP A 99 -8.44 10.72 -11.93
C ASP A 99 -9.89 10.25 -11.78
N TYR A 100 -10.07 9.14 -11.07
CA TYR A 100 -11.38 8.51 -10.87
C TYR A 100 -12.32 9.30 -9.96
N THR A 101 -11.84 10.38 -9.33
CA THR A 101 -12.69 11.30 -8.56
C THR A 101 -13.39 12.32 -9.44
N GLN A 102 -12.91 12.50 -10.69
CA GLN A 102 -13.50 13.43 -11.64
C GLN A 102 -14.59 12.74 -12.49
N PRO A 103 -15.66 13.46 -12.87
CA PRO A 103 -16.77 12.91 -13.65
C PRO A 103 -16.36 12.32 -15.01
N ASP A 104 -15.31 12.87 -15.63
CA ASP A 104 -14.79 12.46 -16.93
C ASP A 104 -13.55 11.57 -16.85
N GLY A 105 -13.13 11.20 -15.62
CA GLY A 105 -11.97 10.36 -15.38
C GLY A 105 -10.62 11.02 -15.65
N LEU A 106 -10.57 12.31 -15.97
CA LEU A 106 -9.33 13.04 -16.26
C LEU A 106 -9.02 14.05 -15.16
N PRO A 107 -7.74 14.28 -14.82
CA PRO A 107 -7.36 15.32 -13.87
C PRO A 107 -7.93 16.68 -14.26
N ALA A 108 -8.55 17.35 -13.29
CA ALA A 108 -9.01 18.73 -13.46
C ALA A 108 -7.84 19.71 -13.26
N ALA A 109 -7.87 20.82 -14.00
CA ALA A 109 -6.93 21.90 -13.78
C ALA A 109 -7.23 22.63 -12.47
N GLY A 110 -6.18 23.05 -11.76
CA GLY A 110 -6.30 23.78 -10.51
C GLY A 110 -5.04 24.58 -10.19
N ALA A 111 -5.15 25.46 -9.20
CA ALA A 111 -4.00 26.14 -8.65
C ALA A 111 -3.31 25.26 -7.60
N ASN A 112 -1.99 25.19 -7.64
CA ASN A 112 -1.19 24.62 -6.56
C ASN A 112 -1.39 25.48 -5.29
N ALA A 113 -1.79 24.85 -4.19
CA ALA A 113 -2.15 25.55 -2.96
C ALA A 113 -1.00 26.38 -2.35
N GLU A 114 0.26 25.97 -2.56
CA GLU A 114 1.43 26.63 -1.98
C GLU A 114 1.95 27.77 -2.86
N THR A 115 1.95 27.57 -4.18
CA THR A 115 2.59 28.49 -5.14
C THR A 115 1.59 29.35 -5.91
N GLY A 116 0.29 29.03 -5.86
CA GLY A 116 -0.76 29.66 -6.66
C GLY A 116 -0.67 29.39 -8.16
N LYS A 117 0.31 28.59 -8.61
CA LYS A 117 0.55 28.32 -10.02
C LYS A 117 -0.50 27.37 -10.59
N LEU A 118 -0.87 27.58 -11.85
CA LEU A 118 -1.88 26.79 -12.54
C LEU A 118 -1.27 25.50 -13.09
N GLY A 119 -2.01 24.39 -12.98
CA GLY A 119 -1.51 23.08 -13.37
C GLY A 119 -2.52 21.96 -13.16
N TYR A 120 -2.00 20.74 -13.20
CA TYR A 120 -2.75 19.52 -12.97
C TYR A 120 -2.03 18.68 -11.90
N VAL A 121 -2.81 18.05 -11.02
CA VAL A 121 -2.29 16.99 -10.16
C VAL A 121 -2.45 15.68 -10.93
N ILE A 122 -1.33 15.02 -11.25
CA ILE A 122 -1.34 13.82 -12.08
C ILE A 122 -0.64 12.67 -11.36
N SER A 123 -1.23 11.48 -11.35
CA SER A 123 -0.57 10.25 -10.92
C SER A 123 -0.21 9.42 -12.14
N CYS A 124 1.09 9.21 -12.38
CA CYS A 124 1.54 8.46 -13.56
C CYS A 124 2.89 7.76 -13.36
N PRO A 125 3.21 6.73 -14.17
CA PRO A 125 4.53 6.10 -14.16
C PRO A 125 5.65 7.04 -14.59
N ALA A 126 6.88 6.75 -14.18
CA ALA A 126 8.06 7.57 -14.52
C ALA A 126 8.26 7.79 -16.03
N GLY A 127 7.90 6.82 -16.87
CA GLY A 127 7.95 6.96 -18.34
C GLY A 127 6.97 8.01 -18.87
N VAL A 128 5.75 8.07 -18.32
CA VAL A 128 4.75 9.09 -18.67
C VAL A 128 5.15 10.46 -18.14
N ALA A 129 5.70 10.53 -16.92
CA ALA A 129 6.28 11.76 -16.39
C ALA A 129 7.42 12.28 -17.29
N ALA A 130 8.26 11.39 -17.82
CA ALA A 130 9.31 11.74 -18.77
C ALA A 130 8.77 12.21 -20.13
N TYR A 131 7.62 11.69 -20.57
CA TYR A 131 6.89 12.22 -21.74
C TYR A 131 6.43 13.66 -21.49
N PHE A 132 5.76 13.94 -20.37
CA PHE A 132 5.25 15.28 -20.07
C PHE A 132 6.36 16.31 -19.90
N LYS A 133 7.49 15.94 -19.28
CA LYS A 133 8.67 16.81 -19.16
C LYS A 133 9.23 17.32 -20.49
N LYS A 134 8.95 16.65 -21.61
CA LYS A 134 9.42 17.03 -22.94
C LYS A 134 8.44 17.93 -23.69
N GLN A 135 7.23 18.14 -23.16
CA GLN A 135 6.19 18.89 -23.86
C GLN A 135 6.41 20.40 -23.70
N PRO A 136 6.23 21.21 -24.76
CA PRO A 136 6.51 22.64 -24.73
C PRO A 136 5.60 23.43 -23.80
N TYR A 137 4.41 22.90 -23.50
CA TYR A 137 3.43 23.50 -22.60
C TYR A 137 3.66 23.15 -21.11
N VAL A 138 4.57 22.22 -20.78
CA VAL A 138 4.88 21.87 -19.39
C VAL A 138 6.03 22.74 -18.88
N LYS A 139 5.73 23.63 -17.93
CA LYS A 139 6.73 24.53 -17.32
C LYS A 139 7.56 23.83 -16.26
N ALA A 140 6.91 23.00 -15.46
CA ALA A 140 7.54 22.23 -14.38
C ALA A 140 6.72 20.97 -14.11
N LEU A 141 7.42 19.93 -13.66
CA LEU A 141 6.81 18.70 -13.17
C LEU A 141 7.44 18.35 -11.82
N THR A 142 6.77 18.71 -10.74
CA THR A 142 7.27 18.59 -9.37
C THR A 142 6.60 17.40 -8.70
N VAL A 143 7.36 16.52 -8.05
CA VAL A 143 6.79 15.43 -7.25
C VAL A 143 5.99 16.03 -6.10
N LEU A 144 4.75 15.58 -5.92
CA LEU A 144 3.96 15.92 -4.74
C LEU A 144 4.10 14.80 -3.73
N THR A 145 4.63 15.14 -2.56
CA THR A 145 4.74 14.25 -1.41
C THR A 145 3.76 14.75 -0.36
N PRO A 146 2.49 14.29 -0.37
CA PRO A 146 1.54 14.71 0.65
C PRO A 146 2.04 14.28 2.03
N PRO A 147 1.85 15.09 3.07
CA PRO A 147 2.16 14.69 4.42
C PRO A 147 1.34 13.45 4.77
N ALA A 148 2.01 12.41 5.26
CA ALA A 148 1.37 11.17 5.66
C ALA A 148 1.80 10.81 7.09
N GLN A 149 0.83 10.43 7.90
CA GLN A 149 1.09 9.78 9.17
C GLN A 149 1.19 8.28 8.90
N LEU A 150 2.37 7.72 9.16
CA LEU A 150 2.71 6.37 8.75
C LEU A 150 2.96 5.46 9.95
N PHE A 151 2.68 4.19 9.76
CA PHE A 151 3.08 3.13 10.68
C PHE A 151 4.62 3.14 10.85
N PRO A 152 5.15 2.90 12.07
CA PRO A 152 4.46 2.64 13.34
C PRO A 152 4.30 3.90 14.22
N ASP A 153 4.55 5.09 13.69
CA ASP A 153 4.58 6.32 14.49
C ASP A 153 3.17 6.77 14.92
N VAL A 154 2.15 6.34 14.18
CA VAL A 154 0.75 6.47 14.54
C VAL A 154 0.09 5.10 14.69
N ALA A 155 -0.94 5.09 15.54
CA ALA A 155 -1.94 4.04 15.61
C ALA A 155 -2.52 3.78 14.21
N ASP A 156 -2.60 2.51 13.82
CA ASP A 156 -3.17 2.15 12.54
C ASP A 156 -4.69 1.96 12.65
N PHE A 157 -5.44 2.83 11.94
CA PHE A 157 -6.89 2.80 11.70
C PHE A 157 -7.72 2.12 12.80
N ASP A 158 -8.04 2.82 13.89
CA ASP A 158 -9.05 2.48 14.91
C ASP A 158 -8.96 1.10 15.60
N VAL A 159 -7.99 0.23 15.27
CA VAL A 159 -7.83 -1.11 15.87
C VAL A 159 -6.73 -1.19 16.92
N SER A 160 -5.85 -0.19 17.02
CA SER A 160 -4.73 -0.22 17.96
C SER A 160 -4.33 1.18 18.40
N ASP A 161 -4.35 1.45 19.70
CA ASP A 161 -3.82 2.70 20.27
C ASP A 161 -2.27 2.71 20.38
N ALA A 162 -1.61 1.66 19.90
CA ALA A 162 -0.15 1.56 19.98
C ALA A 162 0.52 2.47 18.95
N ALA A 163 1.13 3.55 19.44
CA ALA A 163 2.04 4.40 18.68
C ALA A 163 3.47 4.21 19.17
N SER A 164 4.44 4.25 18.25
CA SER A 164 5.85 4.14 18.61
C SER A 164 6.32 5.32 19.45
N VAL A 165 6.94 5.03 20.60
CA VAL A 165 7.59 6.06 21.43
C VAL A 165 8.82 6.65 20.76
N VAL A 166 9.45 5.90 19.84
CA VAL A 166 10.51 6.41 18.97
C VAL A 166 9.90 6.78 17.63
N GLN A 167 9.81 8.08 17.37
CA GLN A 167 9.27 8.63 16.13
C GLN A 167 10.31 8.51 15.01
N ARG A 168 9.96 7.78 13.95
CA ARG A 168 10.77 7.54 12.76
C ARG A 168 10.64 8.64 11.72
N LYS A 169 9.53 9.38 11.73
CA LYS A 169 9.19 10.45 10.79
C LYS A 169 9.27 10.01 9.32
N TRP A 170 8.98 8.74 9.06
CA TRP A 170 8.96 8.19 7.71
C TRP A 170 7.94 8.90 6.83
N GLN A 171 8.25 8.99 5.55
CA GLN A 171 7.40 9.55 4.50
C GLN A 171 7.11 8.49 3.44
N LEU A 172 6.12 8.74 2.57
CA LEU A 172 5.72 7.78 1.54
C LEU A 172 6.86 7.33 0.62
N ASP A 173 7.77 8.26 0.34
CA ASP A 173 8.95 8.08 -0.52
C ASP A 173 10.26 7.87 0.26
N ASP A 174 10.23 8.02 1.59
CA ASP A 174 11.39 7.87 2.47
C ASP A 174 10.98 7.09 3.73
N PHE A 175 10.93 5.76 3.58
CA PHE A 175 10.38 4.82 4.56
C PHE A 175 11.40 3.75 4.95
N GLY A 176 11.34 3.21 6.16
CA GLY A 176 12.25 2.16 6.59
C GLY A 176 13.67 2.65 6.94
N PRO A 177 14.58 1.74 7.31
CA PRO A 177 14.46 0.29 7.12
C PRO A 177 13.43 -0.35 8.06
N LEU A 178 12.68 -1.32 7.52
CA LEU A 178 11.68 -2.10 8.24
C LEU A 178 11.91 -3.61 7.95
N PRO A 179 12.36 -4.39 8.95
CA PRO A 179 12.43 -5.84 8.83
C PRO A 179 11.03 -6.46 8.77
N VAL A 180 10.81 -7.34 7.79
CA VAL A 180 9.56 -8.10 7.62
C VAL A 180 9.65 -9.38 8.45
N PRO A 181 8.74 -9.58 9.42
CA PRO A 181 8.82 -10.72 10.34
C PRO A 181 8.70 -12.07 9.62
N LYS A 182 9.45 -13.05 10.10
CA LYS A 182 9.44 -14.42 9.57
C LYS A 182 9.02 -15.44 10.63
N LYS A 183 8.24 -16.45 10.24
CA LYS A 183 7.89 -17.57 11.13
C LYS A 183 9.14 -18.17 11.78
N GLY A 184 9.08 -18.38 13.09
CA GLY A 184 10.16 -18.91 13.91
C GLY A 184 11.23 -17.89 14.29
N GLN A 185 11.18 -16.66 13.77
CA GLN A 185 12.10 -15.60 14.18
C GLN A 185 11.83 -15.21 15.63
N ARG A 186 12.88 -15.26 16.46
CA ARG A 186 12.85 -14.67 17.79
C ARG A 186 13.23 -13.20 17.70
N ILE A 187 12.36 -12.32 18.17
CA ILE A 187 12.61 -10.88 18.25
C ILE A 187 12.79 -10.45 19.71
N THR A 188 13.64 -9.45 19.91
CA THR A 188 13.74 -8.70 21.17
C THR A 188 12.84 -7.49 21.06
N LEU A 189 11.93 -7.33 22.02
CA LEU A 189 11.00 -6.22 22.09
C LEU A 189 11.55 -5.16 23.03
N THR A 190 11.58 -3.93 22.54
CA THR A 190 12.02 -2.73 23.24
C THR A 190 11.00 -1.62 23.01
N PRO A 191 11.00 -0.54 23.81
CA PRO A 191 10.09 0.57 23.56
C PRO A 191 10.22 1.12 22.13
N ALA A 192 11.43 1.09 21.57
CA ALA A 192 11.70 1.56 20.21
C ALA A 192 11.02 0.75 19.10
N ASN A 193 10.73 -0.54 19.31
CA ASN A 193 10.19 -1.41 18.26
C ASN A 193 8.87 -2.10 18.62
N ALA A 194 8.44 -2.08 19.88
CA ALA A 194 7.27 -2.81 20.35
C ALA A 194 5.99 -2.46 19.57
N ALA A 195 5.80 -1.18 19.23
CA ALA A 195 4.66 -0.74 18.42
C ALA A 195 4.62 -1.41 17.03
N ILE A 196 5.77 -1.69 16.41
CA ILE A 196 5.83 -2.40 15.11
C ILE A 196 5.19 -3.80 15.21
N TYR A 197 5.41 -4.47 16.35
CA TYR A 197 5.03 -5.87 16.53
C TYR A 197 3.74 -6.03 17.36
N TYR A 198 3.17 -4.96 17.89
CA TYR A 198 2.00 -5.05 18.77
C TYR A 198 0.83 -5.75 18.08
N LYS A 199 0.52 -5.37 16.83
CA LYS A 199 -0.56 -6.01 16.08
C LYS A 199 -0.32 -7.48 15.79
N ILE A 200 0.94 -7.86 15.54
CA ILE A 200 1.34 -9.25 15.36
C ILE A 200 1.05 -10.05 16.62
N VAL A 201 1.52 -9.57 17.77
CA VAL A 201 1.39 -10.27 19.05
C VAL A 201 -0.06 -10.26 19.54
N GLY A 202 -0.72 -9.10 19.54
CA GLY A 202 -2.02 -8.88 20.16
C GLY A 202 -3.22 -9.25 19.30
N GLN A 203 -3.09 -9.27 17.96
CA GLN A 203 -4.23 -9.49 17.06
C GLN A 203 -4.00 -10.67 16.13
N TYR A 204 -2.92 -10.65 15.35
CA TYR A 204 -2.70 -11.60 14.27
C TYR A 204 -2.31 -13.00 14.74
N GLU A 205 -1.65 -13.14 15.88
CA GLU A 205 -1.18 -14.43 16.39
C GLU A 205 -1.95 -14.93 17.63
N HIS A 206 -3.13 -14.34 17.85
CA HIS A 206 -4.18 -14.77 18.78
C HIS A 206 -3.69 -15.07 20.21
N ASN A 207 -2.72 -14.30 20.71
CA ASN A 207 -2.27 -14.42 22.08
C ASN A 207 -3.32 -13.85 23.05
N GLN A 208 -3.45 -14.48 24.21
CA GLN A 208 -4.35 -14.03 25.27
C GLN A 208 -3.66 -13.04 26.20
N HIS A 209 -4.46 -12.16 26.82
CA HIS A 209 -4.01 -11.18 27.82
C HIS A 209 -2.86 -10.29 27.34
N VAL A 210 -2.92 -9.89 26.07
CA VAL A 210 -2.01 -8.90 25.50
C VAL A 210 -2.62 -7.51 25.61
N SER A 211 -1.85 -6.54 26.05
CA SER A 211 -2.25 -5.13 26.07
C SER A 211 -1.08 -4.22 25.73
N TRP A 212 -1.38 -2.95 25.47
CA TRP A 212 -0.39 -1.91 25.23
C TRP A 212 -0.23 -1.05 26.48
N ASP A 213 1.01 -0.78 26.88
CA ASP A 213 1.34 0.22 27.89
C ASP A 213 1.92 1.47 27.21
N ALA A 214 1.08 2.50 27.09
CA ALA A 214 1.46 3.76 26.47
C ALA A 214 2.52 4.55 27.27
N ALA A 215 2.65 4.33 28.58
CA ALA A 215 3.63 5.02 29.40
C ALA A 215 5.05 4.49 29.15
N THR A 216 5.18 3.18 28.94
CA THR A 216 6.48 2.54 28.67
C THR A 216 6.74 2.30 27.19
N GLY A 217 5.71 2.38 26.34
CA GLY A 217 5.79 2.02 24.93
C GLY A 217 5.99 0.53 24.71
N MET A 218 5.50 -0.31 25.63
CA MET A 218 5.74 -1.76 25.62
C MET A 218 4.45 -2.56 25.45
N ILE A 219 4.59 -3.69 24.76
CA ILE A 219 3.60 -4.76 24.79
C ILE A 219 3.63 -5.41 26.18
N GLN A 220 2.47 -5.58 26.79
CA GLN A 220 2.30 -6.33 28.03
C GLN A 220 1.67 -7.69 27.71
N GLN A 221 2.11 -8.74 28.40
CA GLN A 221 1.46 -10.05 28.40
C GLN A 221 1.27 -10.53 29.84
N ASN A 222 0.03 -10.83 30.23
CA ASN A 222 -0.34 -11.13 31.62
C ASN A 222 0.12 -10.05 32.61
N GLY A 223 0.01 -8.77 32.22
CA GLY A 223 0.38 -7.62 33.05
C GLY A 223 1.88 -7.40 33.25
N LYS A 224 2.75 -8.07 32.47
CA LYS A 224 4.20 -7.88 32.51
C LYS A 224 4.75 -7.49 31.14
N PRO A 225 5.82 -6.66 31.07
CA PRO A 225 6.41 -6.29 29.80
C PRO A 225 6.93 -7.51 29.03
N LEU A 226 6.49 -7.66 27.79
CA LEU A 226 6.96 -8.69 26.89
C LEU A 226 8.25 -8.21 26.22
N THR A 227 9.38 -8.82 26.57
CA THR A 227 10.72 -8.41 26.11
C THR A 227 11.28 -9.30 24.99
N SER A 228 10.65 -10.45 24.74
CA SER A 228 11.00 -11.31 23.62
C SER A 228 9.77 -12.04 23.11
N TYR A 229 9.71 -12.28 21.81
CA TYR A 229 8.60 -12.97 21.17
C TYR A 229 9.10 -13.85 20.02
N THR A 230 8.43 -14.98 19.78
CA THR A 230 8.71 -15.85 18.63
C THR A 230 7.54 -15.76 17.66
N ILE A 231 7.81 -15.27 16.46
CA ILE A 231 6.82 -15.10 15.40
C ILE A 231 6.26 -16.47 14.98
N LYS A 232 4.94 -16.61 14.94
CA LYS A 232 4.24 -17.87 14.65
C LYS A 232 3.87 -18.06 13.18
N GLN A 233 3.81 -16.99 12.38
CA GLN A 233 3.51 -17.05 10.95
C GLN A 233 4.34 -16.10 10.08
N ASN A 234 4.28 -16.25 8.76
CA ASN A 234 4.96 -15.33 7.85
C ASN A 234 4.15 -14.04 7.66
N TYR A 235 4.88 -12.98 7.33
CA TYR A 235 4.33 -11.65 7.09
C TYR A 235 4.81 -11.08 5.77
N TYR A 236 4.03 -10.17 5.22
CA TYR A 236 4.27 -9.54 3.94
C TYR A 236 4.12 -8.02 4.05
N PHE A 237 4.86 -7.30 3.22
CA PHE A 237 4.67 -5.87 3.02
C PHE A 237 4.04 -5.65 1.65
N MET A 238 2.81 -5.14 1.64
CA MET A 238 2.01 -4.95 0.44
C MET A 238 1.96 -3.46 0.08
N MET A 239 2.16 -3.09 -1.18
CA MET A 239 2.00 -1.72 -1.67
C MET A 239 1.10 -1.65 -2.90
N GLY A 240 0.37 -0.56 -3.06
CA GLY A 240 -0.33 -0.28 -4.30
C GLY A 240 0.62 0.19 -5.40
N ASP A 241 0.23 -0.06 -6.65
CA ASP A 241 1.01 0.43 -7.79
C ASP A 241 0.86 1.96 -7.94
N ASN A 242 -0.29 2.55 -7.59
CA ASN A 242 -0.41 4.01 -7.43
C ASN A 242 0.09 4.44 -6.05
N ARG A 243 1.40 4.71 -5.94
CA ARG A 243 2.12 4.80 -4.66
C ARG A 243 1.68 5.96 -3.79
N HIS A 244 1.26 7.08 -4.35
CA HIS A 244 0.85 8.25 -3.57
C HIS A 244 -0.66 8.25 -3.29
N ASN A 245 -1.42 7.40 -3.98
CA ASN A 245 -2.88 7.30 -3.84
C ASN A 245 -3.30 5.87 -3.45
N SER A 246 -2.54 5.26 -2.52
CA SER A 246 -2.80 3.91 -2.04
C SER A 246 -2.52 3.83 -0.55
N GLU A 247 -3.58 3.64 0.24
CA GLU A 247 -3.45 3.11 1.58
C GLU A 247 -2.99 1.65 1.50
N ASP A 248 -1.84 1.37 2.13
CA ASP A 248 -1.14 0.09 2.06
C ASP A 248 -0.21 -0.11 3.27
N SER A 249 0.74 -1.06 3.20
CA SER A 249 1.58 -1.45 4.34
C SER A 249 2.37 -0.31 4.99
N ARG A 250 2.55 0.83 4.32
CA ARG A 250 3.13 2.05 4.93
C ARG A 250 2.24 2.65 6.03
N PHE A 251 0.93 2.46 5.95
CA PHE A 251 -0.05 3.05 6.88
C PHE A 251 -0.42 2.11 8.01
N TRP A 252 -0.52 0.81 7.75
CA TRP A 252 -1.07 -0.19 8.70
C TRP A 252 -0.11 -1.35 9.05
N GLY A 253 1.13 -1.28 8.59
CA GLY A 253 2.12 -2.34 8.78
C GLY A 253 1.86 -3.61 7.95
N PHE A 254 2.13 -4.76 8.57
CA PHE A 254 2.27 -6.03 7.84
C PHE A 254 0.94 -6.75 7.59
N VAL A 255 0.90 -7.53 6.52
CA VAL A 255 -0.18 -8.47 6.20
C VAL A 255 0.25 -9.90 6.59
N PRO A 256 -0.47 -10.59 7.49
CA PRO A 256 -0.17 -11.98 7.85
C PRO A 256 -0.53 -12.96 6.73
N GLU A 257 0.16 -14.11 6.72
CA GLU A 257 -0.06 -15.20 5.74
C GLU A 257 -1.49 -15.73 5.73
N ASP A 258 -2.16 -15.83 6.88
CA ASP A 258 -3.55 -16.27 6.99
C ASP A 258 -4.59 -15.27 6.42
N HIS A 259 -4.20 -14.01 6.14
CA HIS A 259 -5.07 -13.01 5.50
C HIS A 259 -5.03 -13.07 3.99
N VAL A 260 -4.04 -13.75 3.41
CA VAL A 260 -3.93 -13.94 1.98
C VAL A 260 -5.03 -14.88 1.50
N VAL A 261 -5.80 -14.40 0.53
CA VAL A 261 -6.90 -15.14 -0.12
C VAL A 261 -6.37 -15.87 -1.35
N GLY A 262 -5.50 -15.21 -2.12
CA GLY A 262 -4.85 -15.79 -3.29
C GLY A 262 -4.01 -14.80 -4.08
N LYS A 263 -3.41 -15.29 -5.17
CA LYS A 263 -2.67 -14.48 -6.14
C LYS A 263 -3.57 -14.16 -7.33
N ALA A 264 -3.60 -12.90 -7.76
CA ALA A 264 -4.22 -12.52 -9.02
C ALA A 264 -3.25 -12.86 -10.16
N VAL A 265 -3.61 -13.81 -11.01
CA VAL A 265 -2.73 -14.34 -12.07
C VAL A 265 -2.96 -13.68 -13.44
N PHE A 266 -4.18 -13.25 -13.75
CA PHE A 266 -4.50 -12.53 -15.00
C PHE A 266 -5.70 -11.58 -14.80
N VAL A 267 -5.80 -10.57 -15.66
CA VAL A 267 -6.97 -9.69 -15.71
C VAL A 267 -8.05 -10.34 -16.58
N TRP A 268 -9.13 -10.83 -15.96
CA TRP A 268 -10.22 -11.50 -16.69
C TRP A 268 -11.21 -10.53 -17.35
N LEU A 269 -11.34 -9.32 -16.79
CA LEU A 269 -12.22 -8.25 -17.29
C LEU A 269 -11.62 -6.89 -16.95
N SER A 270 -11.60 -5.98 -17.92
CA SER A 270 -11.25 -4.57 -17.69
C SER A 270 -12.26 -3.70 -18.44
N LEU A 271 -13.01 -2.90 -17.68
CA LEU A 271 -13.97 -1.96 -18.22
C LEU A 271 -13.46 -0.54 -18.04
N ASP A 272 -13.70 0.29 -19.04
CA ASP A 272 -13.58 1.74 -18.91
C ASP A 272 -14.93 2.31 -18.46
N PRO A 273 -15.04 2.86 -17.24
CA PRO A 273 -16.31 3.41 -16.77
C PRO A 273 -16.72 4.69 -17.52
N TYR A 274 -15.78 5.34 -18.23
CA TYR A 274 -16.00 6.61 -18.93
C TYR A 274 -16.09 6.46 -20.46
N ALA A 275 -15.78 5.28 -21.00
CA ALA A 275 -15.94 5.03 -22.42
C ALA A 275 -17.40 4.81 -22.81
N ASP A 276 -17.72 5.13 -24.07
CA ASP A 276 -18.99 4.80 -24.68
C ASP A 276 -19.20 3.29 -24.75
N TRP A 277 -20.47 2.88 -24.91
CA TRP A 277 -20.88 1.48 -24.82
C TRP A 277 -20.16 0.54 -25.81
N LEU A 278 -19.66 1.04 -26.94
CA LEU A 278 -18.88 0.29 -27.94
C LEU A 278 -17.41 0.07 -27.53
N HIS A 279 -16.83 0.96 -26.72
CA HIS A 279 -15.42 0.91 -26.30
C HIS A 279 -15.24 0.63 -24.81
N LYS A 280 -16.34 0.28 -24.13
CA LYS A 280 -16.39 0.01 -22.68
C LYS A 280 -15.46 -1.10 -22.23
N VAL A 281 -15.13 -2.07 -23.09
CA VAL A 281 -14.21 -3.16 -22.77
C VAL A 281 -12.80 -2.79 -23.23
N ARG A 282 -11.85 -2.74 -22.30
CA ARG A 282 -10.43 -2.51 -22.57
C ARG A 282 -9.77 -3.82 -23.03
N TRP A 283 -10.04 -4.22 -24.27
CA TRP A 283 -9.61 -5.49 -24.87
C TRP A 283 -8.10 -5.74 -24.76
N SER A 284 -7.27 -4.69 -24.84
CA SER A 284 -5.82 -4.79 -24.69
C SER A 284 -5.34 -5.28 -23.32
N ARG A 285 -6.22 -5.26 -22.30
CA ARG A 285 -5.91 -5.69 -20.93
C ARG A 285 -6.49 -7.06 -20.59
N LEU A 286 -7.37 -7.62 -21.41
CA LEU A 286 -7.97 -8.93 -21.15
C LEU A 286 -6.93 -10.04 -21.30
N PHE A 287 -6.93 -10.98 -20.35
CA PHE A 287 -6.03 -12.13 -20.28
C PHE A 287 -4.53 -11.80 -20.25
N GLN A 288 -4.18 -10.53 -20.07
CA GLN A 288 -2.80 -10.16 -19.80
C GLN A 288 -2.42 -10.66 -18.40
N PRO A 289 -1.19 -11.20 -18.23
CA PRO A 289 -0.68 -11.55 -16.91
C PRO A 289 -0.67 -10.31 -16.02
N VAL A 290 -0.94 -10.49 -14.74
CA VAL A 290 -0.77 -9.40 -13.76
C VAL A 290 0.72 -9.32 -13.41
N SER A 291 1.51 -8.78 -14.34
CA SER A 291 2.94 -8.51 -14.15
C SER A 291 3.17 -7.12 -13.59
#